data_AF-A0A846X0P4-F1
#
_entry.id   AF-A0A846X0P4-F1
#
_cell.length_a   1.000
_cell.length_b   1.000
_cell.length_c   1.000
_cell.angle_alpha   90.00
_cell.angle_beta   90.00
_cell.angle_gamma   90.00
#
_symmetry.space_group_name_H-M   'P 1'
#
loop_
_entity.id
_entity.type
_entity.pdbx_description
1 polymer ?
#
loop_
_entity_poly.entity_id
_entity_poly.type
_entity_poly.pdbx_seq_one_letter_code
_entity_poly.pdbx_strand_id
1 'polypeptide(L)'
;MPTKDTAPADPTVDPAATPEPVEPPEITPEQWGALLAALGLPPEATPDEVIAAVTDLATNEAATVGKPSAIAAAAGRIGMQVIDRDSLTALKAQAAEGAQIKASAAKAEVEAAVDDAVRQGKITRGRRGHWITLCTADPAMKQVLASIPRETAVPMSEIGHSVDTDNEDGTPGWVR
;
A
#
# COMPACT_ATOMS: atom_id res chain seq x y z
N MET A 1 36.48 63.46 -25.45
CA MET A 1 35.58 63.57 -24.27
C MET A 1 34.80 62.28 -24.14
N PRO A 2 35.16 61.38 -23.21
CA PRO A 2 34.36 60.21 -22.88
C PRO A 2 33.54 60.47 -21.60
N THR A 3 32.23 60.22 -21.68
CA THR A 3 31.30 60.21 -20.54
C THR A 3 31.52 58.95 -19.72
N LYS A 4 31.91 59.11 -18.46
CA LYS A 4 32.11 58.04 -17.49
C LYS A 4 30.76 57.70 -16.86
N ASP A 5 30.25 56.51 -17.15
CA ASP A 5 29.09 55.93 -16.49
C ASP A 5 29.32 55.85 -14.98
N THR A 6 28.34 56.37 -14.23
CA THR A 6 28.31 56.35 -12.77
C THR A 6 27.64 55.05 -12.33
N ALA A 7 28.41 54.12 -11.79
CA ALA A 7 27.90 52.98 -11.03
C ALA A 7 27.44 53.47 -9.64
N PRO A 8 26.27 53.02 -9.12
CA PRO A 8 25.87 53.34 -7.77
C PRO A 8 26.79 52.64 -6.77
N ALA A 9 27.25 53.40 -5.77
CA ALA A 9 28.07 52.88 -4.68
C ALA A 9 27.28 51.83 -3.88
N ASP A 10 27.86 50.64 -3.77
CA ASP A 10 27.51 49.64 -2.75
C ASP A 10 27.63 50.30 -1.36
N PRO A 11 26.63 50.18 -0.48
CA PRO A 11 26.83 50.57 0.91
C PRO A 11 27.80 49.57 1.55
N THR A 12 28.99 50.05 1.88
CA THR A 12 29.96 49.35 2.74
C THR A 12 29.26 48.92 4.03
N VAL A 13 28.92 47.64 4.14
CA VAL A 13 28.50 47.03 5.40
C VAL A 13 29.78 46.75 6.20
N ASP A 14 29.96 47.51 7.27
CA ASP A 14 31.06 47.34 8.22
C ASP A 14 30.96 45.96 8.89
N PRO A 15 31.93 45.04 8.73
CA PRO A 15 31.81 43.66 9.22
C PRO A 15 32.03 43.49 10.73
N ALA A 16 32.05 44.59 11.50
CA ALA A 16 32.34 44.61 12.94
C ALA A 16 31.16 45.10 13.80
N ALA A 17 29.95 45.25 13.26
CA ALA A 17 28.78 45.54 14.06
C ALA A 17 28.29 44.25 14.75
N THR A 18 28.75 44.00 15.97
CA THR A 18 28.01 43.16 16.91
C THR A 18 26.59 43.74 16.99
N PRO A 19 25.53 42.99 16.62
CA PRO A 19 24.17 43.52 16.70
C PRO A 19 23.91 43.90 18.16
N GLU A 20 23.60 45.17 18.39
CA GLU A 20 23.18 45.64 19.71
C GLU A 20 21.97 44.81 20.16
N PRO A 21 21.90 44.37 21.43
CA PRO A 21 20.75 43.64 21.92
C PRO A 21 19.51 44.51 21.76
N VAL A 22 18.60 44.11 20.88
CA VAL A 22 17.26 44.69 20.83
C VAL A 22 16.64 44.48 22.21
N GLU A 23 16.12 45.53 22.84
CA GLU A 23 15.40 45.42 24.13
C GLU A 23 14.39 44.27 24.03
N PRO A 24 14.51 43.24 24.89
CA PRO A 24 13.67 42.06 24.74
C PRO A 24 12.22 42.49 24.98
N PRO A 25 11.28 42.14 24.09
CA PRO A 25 9.86 42.32 24.39
C PRO A 25 9.55 41.56 25.68
N GLU A 26 8.79 42.18 26.59
CA GLU A 26 8.35 41.52 27.82
C GLU A 26 7.59 40.23 27.45
N ILE A 27 8.12 39.09 27.88
CA ILE A 27 7.48 37.79 27.68
C ILE A 27 6.22 37.76 28.56
N THR A 28 5.05 37.59 27.95
CA THR A 28 3.81 37.50 28.72
C THR A 28 3.74 36.17 29.49
N PRO A 29 2.98 36.09 30.60
CA PRO A 29 2.83 34.84 31.35
C PRO A 29 2.30 33.67 30.50
N GLU A 30 1.45 33.95 29.51
CA GLU A 30 0.96 32.95 28.56
C GLU A 30 2.07 32.44 27.63
N GLN A 31 2.96 33.34 27.18
CA GLN A 31 4.13 32.97 26.37
C GLN A 31 5.14 32.17 27.20
N TRP A 32 5.32 32.52 28.48
CA TRP A 32 6.16 31.77 29.41
C TRP A 32 5.61 30.36 29.64
N GLY A 33 4.30 30.24 29.91
CA GLY A 33 3.65 28.93 30.06
C GLY A 33 3.72 28.08 28.79
N ALA A 34 3.58 28.68 27.62
CA ALA A 34 3.73 27.98 26.34
C ALA A 34 5.17 27.46 26.12
N LEU A 35 6.18 28.23 26.52
CA LEU A 35 7.58 27.83 26.45
C LEU A 35 7.87 26.64 27.39
N LEU A 36 7.38 26.70 28.63
CA LEU A 36 7.52 25.61 29.60
C LEU A 36 6.83 24.33 29.12
N ALA A 37 5.62 24.45 28.58
CA ALA A 37 4.88 23.32 28.00
C ALA A 37 5.61 22.72 26.79
N ALA A 38 6.19 23.55 25.92
CA ALA A 38 6.96 23.09 24.76
C ALA A 38 8.26 22.37 25.16
N LEU A 39 8.89 22.80 26.25
CA LEU A 39 10.10 22.19 26.81
C LEU A 39 9.80 21.01 27.77
N GLY A 40 8.54 20.80 28.15
CA GLY A 40 8.14 19.77 29.11
C GLY A 40 8.56 20.04 30.56
N LEU A 41 8.80 21.32 30.89
CA LEU A 41 9.22 21.76 32.22
C LEU A 41 8.00 22.06 33.12
N PRO A 42 8.15 21.94 34.46
CA PRO A 42 7.09 22.30 35.40
C PRO A 42 6.74 23.80 35.34
N PRO A 43 5.49 24.20 35.64
CA PRO A 43 5.04 25.59 35.53
C PRO A 43 5.75 26.56 36.50
N GLU A 44 6.37 26.03 37.55
CA GLU A 44 7.22 26.74 38.52
C GLU A 44 8.71 26.80 38.14
N ALA A 45 9.09 26.30 36.96
CA ALA A 45 10.48 26.34 36.52
C ALA A 45 11.00 27.77 36.40
N THR A 46 12.18 27.98 36.94
CA THR A 46 12.88 29.26 36.96
C THR A 46 13.48 29.60 35.58
N PRO A 47 13.73 30.88 35.29
CA PRO A 47 14.37 31.29 34.04
C PRO A 47 15.72 30.60 33.78
N ASP A 48 16.50 30.37 34.83
CA ASP A 48 17.80 29.69 34.73
C ASP A 48 17.64 28.21 34.33
N GLU A 49 16.61 27.52 34.84
CA GLU A 49 16.29 26.14 34.47
C GLU A 49 15.84 26.04 33.00
N VAL A 50 15.09 27.04 32.52
CA VAL A 50 14.69 27.12 31.12
C VAL A 50 15.89 27.34 30.21
N ILE A 51 16.80 28.27 30.58
CA ILE A 51 18.02 28.53 29.82
C ILE A 51 18.91 27.27 29.79
N ALA A 52 19.06 26.59 30.92
CA ALA A 52 19.79 25.33 31.01
C ALA A 52 19.18 24.25 30.09
N ALA A 53 17.86 24.05 30.14
CA ALA A 53 17.17 23.07 29.30
C ALA A 53 17.29 23.37 27.80
N VAL A 54 17.18 24.64 27.40
CA VAL A 54 17.37 25.07 26.00
C VAL A 54 18.83 24.88 25.57
N THR A 55 19.79 25.18 26.44
CA THR A 55 21.22 25.01 26.17
C THR A 55 21.60 23.54 26.03
N ASP A 56 21.07 22.68 26.91
CA ASP A 56 21.25 21.24 26.83
C ASP A 56 20.59 20.66 25.58
N LEU A 57 19.39 21.12 25.21
CA LEU A 57 18.74 20.71 23.97
C LEU A 57 19.57 21.11 22.75
N ALA A 58 20.02 22.37 22.67
CA ALA A 58 20.83 22.88 21.57
C ALA A 58 22.19 22.15 21.47
N THR A 59 22.82 21.85 22.61
CA THR A 59 24.10 21.14 22.67
C THR A 59 23.94 19.67 22.28
N ASN A 60 22.87 19.01 22.73
CA ASN A 60 22.57 17.62 22.36
C ASN A 60 22.18 17.50 20.89
N GLU A 61 21.39 18.42 20.34
CA GLU A 61 21.10 18.46 18.91
C GLU A 61 22.40 18.71 18.11
N ALA A 62 23.21 19.70 18.47
CA ALA A 62 24.50 19.97 17.82
C ALA A 62 25.48 18.78 17.88
N ALA A 63 25.53 18.07 19.02
CA ALA A 63 26.36 16.88 19.19
C ALA A 63 25.87 15.64 18.42
N THR A 64 24.65 15.71 17.88
CA THR A 64 24.01 14.63 17.11
C THR A 64 23.85 14.96 15.63
N VAL A 65 24.04 16.22 15.20
CA VAL A 65 24.10 16.61 13.79
C VAL A 65 25.11 15.74 13.03
N GLY A 66 24.62 15.01 12.03
CA GLY A 66 25.42 14.12 11.19
C GLY A 66 25.54 12.67 11.67
N LYS A 67 25.04 12.33 12.87
CA LYS A 67 24.97 10.92 13.32
C LYS A 67 23.73 10.24 12.72
N PRO A 68 23.84 9.01 12.17
CA PRO A 68 22.68 8.26 11.66
C PRO A 68 21.54 8.09 12.68
N SER A 69 21.87 8.01 13.97
CA SER A 69 20.89 7.93 15.07
C SER A 69 20.06 9.20 15.24
N ALA A 70 20.61 10.38 14.93
CA ALA A 70 19.91 11.66 15.00
C ALA A 70 18.86 11.78 13.88
N ILE A 71 19.23 11.31 12.67
CA ILE A 71 18.34 11.25 11.51
C ILE A 71 17.19 10.28 11.79
N ALA A 72 17.49 9.12 12.39
CA ALA A 72 16.47 8.14 12.79
C ALA A 72 15.52 8.70 13.87
N ALA A 73 16.04 9.41 14.87
CA ALA A 73 15.23 10.04 15.91
C ALA A 73 14.36 11.20 15.37
N ALA A 74 14.90 12.01 14.45
CA ALA A 74 14.14 13.06 13.78
C ALA A 74 13.02 12.48 12.89
N ALA A 75 13.31 11.41 12.15
CA ALA A 75 12.31 10.68 11.37
C ALA A 75 11.21 10.08 12.27
N GLY A 76 11.59 9.48 13.40
CA GLY A 76 10.63 8.91 14.36
C GLY A 76 9.65 9.93 14.92
N ARG A 77 10.11 11.16 15.19
CA ARG A 77 9.25 12.27 15.67
C ARG A 77 8.13 12.65 14.70
N ILE A 78 8.33 12.42 13.40
CA ILE A 78 7.33 12.68 12.34
C ILE A 78 6.64 11.40 11.84
N GLY A 79 6.75 10.29 12.57
CA GLY A 79 6.14 9.02 12.22
C GLY A 79 6.80 8.30 11.02
N MET A 80 8.03 8.66 10.68
CA MET A 80 8.81 8.05 9.61
C MET A 80 9.87 7.10 10.17
N GLN A 81 10.17 6.04 9.42
CA GLN A 81 11.23 5.09 9.76
C GLN A 81 12.33 5.12 8.72
N VAL A 82 13.59 5.20 9.18
CA VAL A 82 14.76 5.12 8.32
C VAL A 82 15.05 3.65 8.03
N ILE A 83 15.10 3.30 6.75
CA ILE A 83 15.42 1.96 6.24
C ILE A 83 16.66 2.09 5.36
N ASP A 84 17.57 1.12 5.42
CA ASP A 84 18.73 1.08 4.55
C ASP A 84 18.34 0.80 3.08
N ARG A 85 19.20 1.19 2.16
CA ARG A 85 18.92 1.13 0.72
C ARG A 85 18.72 -0.31 0.23
N ASP A 86 19.44 -1.27 0.79
CA ASP A 86 19.42 -2.66 0.32
C ASP A 86 18.12 -3.33 0.77
N SER A 87 17.70 -3.11 2.02
CA SER A 87 16.39 -3.54 2.53
C SER A 87 15.23 -2.92 1.75
N LEU A 88 15.31 -1.63 1.40
CA LEU A 88 14.28 -0.98 0.57
C LEU A 88 14.22 -1.60 -0.83
N THR A 89 15.37 -1.92 -1.42
CA THR A 89 15.44 -2.56 -2.74
C THR A 89 14.88 -3.97 -2.71
N ALA A 90 15.25 -4.76 -1.68
CA ALA A 90 14.71 -6.10 -1.46
C ALA A 90 13.19 -6.08 -1.25
N LEU A 91 12.68 -5.14 -0.44
CA LEU A 91 11.24 -5.00 -0.20
C LEU A 91 10.47 -4.66 -1.48
N LYS A 92 11.01 -3.76 -2.31
CA LYS A 92 10.40 -3.44 -3.61
C LYS A 92 10.37 -4.65 -4.55
N ALA A 93 11.45 -5.44 -4.59
CA ALA A 93 11.51 -6.64 -5.39
C ALA A 93 10.47 -7.69 -4.92
N GLN A 94 10.41 -7.95 -3.61
CA GLN A 94 9.43 -8.87 -3.02
C GLN A 94 7.99 -8.39 -3.21
N ALA A 95 7.73 -7.09 -3.13
CA ALA A 95 6.40 -6.52 -3.37
C ALA A 95 5.96 -6.71 -4.84
N ALA A 96 6.88 -6.53 -5.79
CA ALA A 96 6.61 -6.77 -7.21
C ALA A 96 6.32 -8.25 -7.50
N GLU A 97 7.12 -9.15 -6.93
CA GLU A 97 6.92 -10.60 -7.05
C GLU A 97 5.58 -11.02 -6.43
N GLY A 98 5.25 -10.53 -5.23
CA GLY A 98 3.98 -10.80 -4.57
C GLY A 98 2.77 -10.31 -5.37
N ALA A 99 2.88 -9.12 -6.00
CA ALA A 99 1.84 -8.60 -6.88
C ALA A 99 1.62 -9.51 -8.10
N GLN A 100 2.71 -10.02 -8.69
CA GLN A 100 2.64 -10.95 -9.82
C GLN A 100 2.03 -12.29 -9.41
N ILE A 101 2.46 -12.86 -8.28
CA ILE A 101 1.93 -14.13 -7.76
C ILE A 101 0.44 -13.98 -7.48
N LYS A 102 0.02 -12.90 -6.81
CA LYS A 102 -1.40 -12.63 -6.51
C LYS A 102 -2.24 -12.54 -7.78
N ALA A 103 -1.74 -11.87 -8.82
CA ALA A 103 -2.42 -11.78 -10.10
C ALA A 103 -2.54 -13.16 -10.77
N SER A 104 -1.48 -13.97 -10.75
CA SER A 104 -1.54 -15.34 -11.30
C SER A 104 -2.48 -16.26 -10.52
N ALA A 105 -2.50 -16.14 -9.19
CA ALA A 105 -3.35 -16.93 -8.32
C ALA A 105 -4.84 -16.61 -8.55
N ALA A 106 -5.18 -15.32 -8.67
CA ALA A 106 -6.54 -14.90 -8.98
C ALA A 106 -7.04 -15.46 -10.32
N LYS A 107 -6.17 -15.45 -11.35
CA LYS A 107 -6.49 -16.05 -12.66
C LYS A 107 -6.65 -17.56 -12.57
N ALA A 108 -5.73 -18.26 -11.91
CA ALA A 108 -5.80 -19.71 -11.73
C ALA A 108 -7.06 -20.13 -10.97
N GLU A 109 -7.48 -19.36 -9.96
CA GLU A 109 -8.70 -19.61 -9.21
C GLU A 109 -9.96 -19.48 -10.09
N VAL A 110 -10.02 -18.46 -10.96
CA VAL A 110 -11.11 -18.31 -11.94
C VAL A 110 -11.15 -19.51 -12.89
N GLU A 111 -10.00 -19.88 -13.46
CA GLU A 111 -9.90 -20.99 -14.40
C GLU A 111 -10.31 -22.32 -13.74
N ALA A 112 -9.84 -22.58 -12.53
CA ALA A 112 -10.19 -23.78 -11.77
C ALA A 112 -11.70 -23.86 -11.47
N ALA A 113 -12.33 -22.75 -11.08
CA ALA A 113 -13.76 -22.70 -10.83
C ALA A 113 -14.58 -22.96 -12.11
N VAL A 114 -14.16 -22.42 -13.24
CA VAL A 114 -14.81 -22.66 -14.54
C VAL A 114 -14.61 -24.10 -15.01
N ASP A 115 -13.41 -24.66 -14.84
CA ASP A 115 -13.12 -26.04 -15.21
C ASP A 115 -13.92 -27.04 -14.36
N ASP A 116 -14.11 -26.76 -13.07
CA ASP A 116 -15.00 -27.53 -12.21
C ASP A 116 -16.46 -27.47 -12.68
N ALA A 117 -16.94 -26.29 -13.07
CA ALA A 117 -18.29 -26.12 -13.60
C ALA A 117 -18.51 -26.88 -14.93
N VAL A 118 -17.51 -26.91 -15.81
CA VAL A 118 -17.56 -27.72 -17.05
C VAL A 118 -17.63 -29.21 -16.71
N ARG A 119 -16.76 -29.68 -15.82
CA ARG A 119 -16.70 -31.10 -15.42
C ARG A 119 -18.00 -31.57 -14.75
N GLN A 120 -18.69 -30.69 -14.03
CA GLN A 120 -19.99 -30.99 -13.41
C GLN A 120 -21.19 -30.80 -14.37
N GLY A 121 -20.96 -30.50 -15.65
CA GLY A 121 -22.01 -30.29 -16.64
C GLY A 121 -22.87 -29.03 -16.41
N LYS A 122 -22.42 -28.11 -15.53
CA LYS A 122 -23.12 -26.83 -15.28
C LYS A 122 -23.09 -25.93 -16.50
N ILE A 123 -21.97 -25.95 -17.22
CA ILE A 123 -21.73 -25.17 -18.44
C ILE A 123 -21.10 -26.04 -19.52
N THR A 124 -21.36 -25.72 -20.78
CA THR A 124 -20.74 -26.42 -21.92
C THR A 124 -19.26 -26.03 -22.08
N ARG A 125 -18.42 -26.95 -22.55
CA ARG A 125 -16.99 -26.69 -22.85
C ARG A 125 -16.75 -25.49 -23.78
N GLY A 126 -17.61 -25.30 -24.79
CA GLY A 126 -17.51 -24.18 -25.73
C GLY A 126 -17.70 -22.80 -25.09
N ARG A 127 -18.39 -22.72 -23.95
CA ARG A 127 -18.61 -21.46 -23.19
C ARG A 127 -17.52 -21.20 -22.14
N ARG A 128 -16.53 -22.08 -21.97
CA ARG A 128 -15.45 -21.93 -20.98
C ARG A 128 -14.77 -20.56 -21.08
N GLY A 129 -14.32 -20.18 -22.29
CA GLY A 129 -13.63 -18.91 -22.52
C GLY A 129 -14.48 -17.69 -22.13
N HIS A 130 -15.77 -17.72 -22.48
CA HIS A 130 -16.71 -16.65 -22.13
C HIS A 130 -16.87 -16.50 -20.61
N TRP A 131 -16.99 -17.60 -19.88
CA TRP A 131 -17.10 -17.57 -18.42
C TRP A 131 -15.81 -17.11 -17.74
N ILE A 132 -14.64 -17.47 -18.26
CA ILE A 132 -13.36 -16.95 -17.75
C ILE A 132 -13.31 -15.42 -17.92
N THR A 133 -13.67 -14.91 -19.11
CA THR A 133 -13.72 -13.47 -19.36
C THR A 133 -14.71 -12.77 -18.43
N LEU A 134 -15.91 -13.31 -18.25
CA LEU A 134 -16.92 -12.75 -17.35
C LEU A 134 -16.46 -12.75 -15.89
N CYS A 135 -15.96 -13.86 -15.37
CA CYS A 135 -15.50 -13.96 -13.97
C CYS A 135 -14.23 -13.14 -13.70
N THR A 136 -13.43 -12.84 -14.73
CA THR A 136 -12.28 -11.94 -14.62
C THR A 136 -12.73 -10.47 -14.58
N ALA A 137 -13.77 -10.11 -15.35
CA ALA A 137 -14.32 -8.76 -15.38
C ALA A 137 -15.18 -8.45 -14.14
N ASP A 138 -15.95 -9.43 -13.67
CA ASP A 138 -16.80 -9.34 -12.48
C ASP A 138 -16.63 -10.58 -11.58
N PRO A 139 -15.94 -10.42 -10.43
CA PRO A 139 -15.77 -11.50 -9.46
C PRO A 139 -17.09 -12.08 -8.92
N ALA A 140 -18.18 -11.32 -8.89
CA ALA A 140 -19.48 -11.79 -8.42
C ALA A 140 -20.06 -12.89 -9.33
N MET A 141 -19.64 -12.96 -10.60
CA MET A 141 -20.09 -14.00 -11.53
C MET A 141 -19.62 -15.41 -11.13
N LYS A 142 -18.57 -15.53 -10.30
CA LYS A 142 -18.21 -16.83 -9.69
C LYS A 142 -19.35 -17.38 -8.83
N GLN A 143 -20.09 -16.52 -8.12
CA GLN A 143 -21.20 -16.93 -7.28
C GLN A 143 -22.39 -17.39 -8.13
N VAL A 144 -22.66 -16.68 -9.23
CA VAL A 144 -23.67 -17.09 -10.21
C VAL A 144 -23.32 -18.46 -10.78
N LEU A 145 -22.06 -18.66 -11.20
CA LEU A 145 -21.58 -19.95 -11.69
C LEU A 145 -21.73 -21.08 -10.65
N ALA A 146 -21.47 -20.78 -9.38
CA ALA A 146 -21.67 -21.73 -8.29
C ALA A 146 -23.14 -22.10 -8.08
N SER A 147 -24.06 -21.15 -8.26
CA SER A 147 -25.51 -21.34 -8.10
C SER A 147 -26.16 -22.22 -9.17
N ILE A 148 -25.52 -22.40 -10.33
CA ILE A 148 -26.03 -23.24 -11.41
C ILE A 148 -26.06 -24.71 -10.93
N PRO A 149 -27.21 -25.39 -10.99
CA PRO A 149 -27.30 -26.81 -10.66
C PRO A 149 -26.40 -27.66 -11.56
N ARG A 150 -25.91 -28.79 -11.04
CA ARG A 150 -25.14 -29.74 -11.85
C ARG A 150 -25.97 -30.24 -13.02
N GLU A 151 -25.29 -30.61 -14.09
CA GLU A 151 -25.89 -31.19 -15.30
C GLU A 151 -26.92 -30.30 -16.03
N THR A 152 -27.02 -29.01 -15.67
CA THR A 152 -27.96 -28.07 -16.29
C THR A 152 -27.74 -27.93 -17.80
N ALA A 153 -26.49 -27.93 -18.25
CA ALA A 153 -26.14 -27.72 -19.65
C ALA A 153 -25.76 -29.01 -20.38
N VAL A 154 -25.15 -29.96 -19.67
CA VAL A 154 -24.72 -31.25 -20.23
C VAL A 154 -25.13 -32.35 -19.23
N PRO A 155 -26.03 -33.27 -19.62
CA PRO A 155 -26.32 -34.45 -18.82
C PRO A 155 -25.06 -35.26 -18.60
N MET A 156 -24.71 -35.53 -17.35
CA MET A 156 -23.55 -36.35 -16.98
C MET A 156 -23.97 -37.68 -16.37
N SER A 157 -25.24 -37.78 -15.94
CA SER A 157 -25.89 -39.00 -15.51
C SER A 157 -26.66 -39.64 -16.67
N GLU A 158 -26.61 -40.96 -16.78
CA GLU A 158 -27.31 -41.71 -17.82
C GLU A 158 -28.82 -41.68 -17.58
N ILE A 159 -29.57 -41.03 -18.49
CA ILE A 159 -31.04 -40.99 -18.45
C ILE A 159 -31.58 -42.04 -19.41
N GLY A 160 -31.71 -43.27 -18.90
CA GLY A 160 -32.40 -44.36 -19.59
C GLY A 160 -31.48 -45.23 -20.45
N HIS A 161 -31.28 -46.48 -20.01
CA HIS A 161 -30.96 -47.56 -20.93
C HIS A 161 -32.24 -47.96 -21.66
N SER A 162 -32.19 -48.09 -23.00
CA SER A 162 -33.21 -48.87 -23.70
C SER A 162 -33.09 -50.30 -23.20
N VAL A 163 -34.10 -50.77 -22.45
CA VAL A 163 -34.23 -52.19 -22.20
C VAL A 163 -34.61 -52.79 -23.54
N ASP A 164 -33.69 -53.50 -24.19
CA ASP A 164 -34.03 -54.35 -25.32
C ASP A 164 -34.95 -55.43 -24.77
N THR A 165 -36.26 -55.25 -24.94
CA THR A 165 -37.23 -56.30 -24.66
C THR A 165 -37.34 -57.21 -25.87
N ASP A 166 -36.23 -57.81 -26.28
CA ASP A 166 -36.24 -59.01 -27.11
C ASP A 166 -36.55 -60.20 -26.19
N ASN A 167 -37.78 -60.21 -25.67
CA ASN A 167 -38.45 -61.41 -25.19
C ASN A 167 -39.69 -61.62 -26.08
N GLU A 168 -39.45 -61.80 -27.38
CA GLU A 168 -40.39 -62.51 -28.24
C GLU A 168 -40.00 -63.99 -28.25
N ASP A 169 -40.49 -64.70 -27.24
CA ASP A 169 -40.80 -66.12 -27.35
C ASP A 169 -41.74 -66.31 -28.56
N GLY A 170 -41.26 -66.88 -29.67
CA GLY A 170 -42.17 -67.07 -30.80
C GLY A 170 -41.67 -67.59 -32.14
N THR A 171 -40.92 -68.70 -32.17
CA THR A 171 -40.79 -69.65 -33.33
C THR A 171 -40.11 -69.16 -34.64
N PRO A 172 -38.99 -69.81 -35.08
CA PRO A 172 -38.48 -69.64 -36.44
C PRO A 172 -39.27 -70.50 -37.43
N GLY A 173 -40.33 -69.95 -38.01
CA GLY A 173 -41.09 -70.58 -39.10
C GLY A 173 -40.52 -70.27 -40.47
N TRP A 174 -39.36 -70.83 -40.84
CA TRP A 174 -38.93 -70.88 -42.24
C TRP A 174 -39.47 -72.16 -42.89
N VAL A 175 -40.57 -72.04 -43.64
CA VAL A 175 -41.01 -73.11 -44.57
C VAL A 175 -41.43 -72.51 -45.91
N ARG A 176 -40.61 -72.86 -46.91
CA ARG A 176 -40.77 -72.92 -48.38
C ARG A 176 -40.96 -71.64 -49.17
#